data_AF-A0A8T6RES9-F1
#
_entry.id   AF-A0A8T6RES9-F1
#
_cell.length_a   1.000
_cell.length_b   1.000
_cell.length_c   1.000
_cell.angle_alpha   90.00
_cell.angle_beta   90.00
_cell.angle_gamma   90.00
#
_symmetry.space_group_name_H-M   'P 1'
#
loop_
_entity.id
_entity.type
_entity.pdbx_description
1 polymer ?
#
loop_
_entity_poly.entity_id
_entity_poly.type
_entity_poly.pdbx_seq_one_letter_code
_entity_poly.pdbx_strand_id
1 'polypeptide(L)'
;MKEIHRILLKAVKESEYYESFEWNDELKQDFTNWWEKRSKNLSKPCLNLNYCPYGRLVEYFPLLGPNRDHAIEHNRFIKEQLTKGAYKGHKVEQLFILQVKNFDPNNYPEKIPEELLNKECRYFGHLCPVFFVSEMVTESLDVTR
;
A
#
# COMPACT_ATOMS: atom_id res chain seq x y z
N MET A 1 15.24 -5.52 -3.13
CA MET A 1 15.07 -4.04 -3.11
C MET A 1 14.27 -3.54 -4.32
N LYS A 2 14.66 -3.81 -5.58
CA LYS A 2 13.90 -3.34 -6.78
C LYS A 2 12.39 -3.64 -6.76
N GLU A 3 11.99 -4.83 -6.32
CA GLU A 3 10.57 -5.22 -6.25
C GLU A 3 9.80 -4.51 -5.13
N ILE A 4 10.43 -4.29 -3.97
CA ILE A 4 9.86 -3.50 -2.86
C ILE A 4 9.52 -2.10 -3.34
N HIS A 5 10.44 -1.47 -4.07
CA HIS A 5 10.26 -0.11 -4.57
C HIS A 5 9.15 -0.04 -5.60
N ARG A 6 9.06 -1.03 -6.50
CA ARG A 6 7.99 -1.11 -7.49
C ARG A 6 6.61 -1.18 -6.83
N ILE A 7 6.46 -2.05 -5.82
CA ILE A 7 5.20 -2.22 -5.09
C ILE A 7 4.84 -0.95 -4.32
N LEU A 8 5.82 -0.37 -3.62
CA LEU A 8 5.62 0.83 -2.81
C LEU A 8 5.28 2.05 -3.67
N LEU A 9 6.02 2.29 -4.75
CA LEU A 9 5.76 3.39 -5.68
C LEU A 9 4.38 3.27 -6.32
N LYS A 10 3.96 2.05 -6.67
CA LYS A 10 2.61 1.78 -7.17
C LYS A 10 1.56 2.15 -6.12
N ALA A 11 1.71 1.67 -4.89
CA ALA A 11 0.79 1.98 -3.80
C ALA A 11 0.71 3.49 -3.53
N VAL A 12 1.85 4.19 -3.49
CA VAL A 12 1.91 5.64 -3.28
C VAL A 12 1.22 6.39 -4.43
N LYS A 13 1.51 6.02 -5.68
CA LYS A 13 0.88 6.65 -6.85
C LYS A 13 -0.63 6.45 -6.89
N GLU A 14 -1.12 5.30 -6.44
CA GLU A 14 -2.55 4.97 -6.38
C GLU A 14 -3.26 5.59 -5.15
N SER A 15 -2.51 6.21 -4.23
CA SER A 15 -3.11 6.92 -3.10
C SER A 15 -3.61 8.31 -3.49
N GLU A 16 -4.76 8.71 -2.94
CA GLU A 16 -5.39 10.01 -3.19
C GLU A 16 -4.44 11.20 -2.98
N TYR A 17 -3.46 11.05 -2.08
CA TYR A 17 -2.51 12.11 -1.73
C TYR A 17 -1.49 12.44 -2.85
N TYR A 18 -1.16 11.47 -3.72
CA TYR A 18 -0.12 11.63 -4.75
C TYR A 18 -0.62 11.41 -6.19
N GLU A 19 -1.93 11.28 -6.38
CA GLU A 19 -2.55 10.95 -7.67
C GLU A 19 -2.25 11.99 -8.77
N SER A 20 -2.01 13.26 -8.40
CA SER A 20 -1.69 14.36 -9.31
C SER A 20 -0.20 14.52 -9.64
N PHE A 21 0.67 13.70 -9.04
CA PHE A 21 2.13 13.89 -9.16
C PHE A 21 2.72 13.06 -10.31
N GLU A 22 3.43 13.72 -11.23
CA GLU A 22 4.13 13.05 -12.33
C GLU A 22 5.49 12.47 -11.86
N TRP A 23 5.55 11.15 -11.78
CA TRP A 23 6.74 10.42 -11.35
C TRP A 23 7.74 10.23 -12.51
N ASN A 24 8.83 10.99 -12.51
CA ASN A 24 9.99 10.72 -13.36
C ASN A 24 10.97 9.74 -12.67
N ASP A 25 11.98 9.27 -13.39
CA ASP A 25 12.89 8.24 -12.87
C ASP A 25 13.82 8.74 -11.76
N GLU A 26 14.18 10.03 -11.77
CA GLU A 26 14.96 10.68 -10.70
C GLU A 26 14.17 10.70 -9.38
N LEU A 27 12.91 11.16 -9.42
CA LEU A 27 12.02 11.22 -8.26
C LEU A 27 11.71 9.82 -7.68
N LYS A 28 11.60 8.80 -8.52
CA LYS A 28 11.46 7.40 -8.08
C LYS A 28 12.70 6.94 -7.31
N GLN A 29 13.88 7.29 -7.81
CA GLN A 29 15.14 6.93 -7.17
C GLN A 29 15.34 7.70 -5.86
N ASP A 30 14.98 8.98 -5.82
CA ASP A 30 15.04 9.81 -4.62
C ASP A 30 14.08 9.30 -3.54
N PHE A 31 12.85 9.00 -3.90
CA PHE A 31 11.86 8.42 -2.99
C PHE A 31 12.34 7.08 -2.43
N THR A 32 12.92 6.23 -3.29
CA THR A 32 13.51 4.96 -2.91
C THR A 32 14.60 5.15 -1.85
N ASN A 33 15.57 6.02 -2.12
CA ASN A 33 16.68 6.30 -1.21
C ASN A 33 16.17 6.87 0.13
N TRP A 34 15.21 7.78 0.06
CA TRP A 34 14.55 8.37 1.22
C TRP A 34 13.85 7.31 2.07
N TRP A 35 13.08 6.41 1.45
CA TRP A 35 12.36 5.35 2.14
C TRP A 35 13.30 4.37 2.84
N GLU A 36 14.35 3.91 2.17
CA GLU A 36 15.34 3.02 2.76
C GLU A 36 16.02 3.64 3.98
N LYS A 37 16.39 4.92 3.90
CA LYS A 37 17.01 5.64 5.03
C LYS A 37 16.04 5.75 6.22
N ARG A 38 14.79 6.06 5.93
CA ARG A 38 13.77 6.33 6.93
C ARG A 38 13.26 5.07 7.62
N SER A 39 13.02 4.02 6.85
CA SER A 39 12.52 2.74 7.35
C SER A 39 13.48 2.02 8.30
N LYS A 40 14.79 2.27 8.19
CA LYS A 40 15.81 1.70 9.09
C LYS A 40 15.80 2.31 10.49
N ASN A 41 15.41 3.58 10.61
CA ASN A 41 15.55 4.35 11.85
C ASN A 41 14.24 4.49 12.64
N LEU A 42 13.13 4.01 12.10
CA LEU A 42 11.81 4.18 12.70
C LEU A 42 11.22 2.84 13.14
N SER A 43 10.62 2.85 14.32
CA SER A 43 9.83 1.73 14.82
C SER A 43 8.36 2.13 14.92
N LYS A 44 7.47 1.15 14.77
CA LYS A 44 6.04 1.38 14.88
C LYS A 44 5.67 1.54 16.36
N PRO A 45 5.14 2.69 16.81
CA PRO A 45 4.87 2.95 18.22
C PRO A 45 3.83 1.98 18.82
N CYS A 46 2.94 1.43 17.98
CA CYS A 46 1.95 0.45 18.39
C CYS A 46 2.54 -0.88 18.90
N LEU A 47 3.82 -1.16 18.65
CA LEU A 47 4.51 -2.34 19.18
C LEU A 47 4.71 -2.24 20.70
N ASN A 48 4.89 -1.03 21.23
CA ASN A 48 5.10 -0.80 22.66
C ASN A 48 3.79 -0.42 23.37
N LEU A 49 2.92 0.30 22.67
CA LEU A 49 1.72 0.89 23.25
C LEU A 49 0.50 -0.06 23.24
N ASN A 50 0.52 -1.15 22.45
CA ASN A 50 -0.63 -2.05 22.25
C ASN A 50 -1.92 -1.36 21.73
N TYR A 51 -1.82 -0.14 21.20
CA TYR A 51 -2.87 0.53 20.44
C TYR A 51 -2.27 1.33 19.27
N CYS A 52 -3.09 1.72 18.29
CA CYS A 52 -2.63 2.59 17.20
C CYS A 52 -2.71 4.08 17.62
N PRO A 53 -1.59 4.79 17.84
CA PRO A 53 -1.64 6.20 18.24
C PRO A 53 -2.12 7.12 17.12
N TYR A 54 -2.05 6.67 15.87
CA TYR A 54 -2.53 7.42 14.71
C TYR A 54 -4.05 7.27 14.50
N GLY A 55 -4.69 6.25 15.08
CA GLY A 55 -6.13 6.03 14.92
C GLY A 55 -6.57 6.03 13.45
N ARG A 56 -7.61 6.81 13.12
CA ARG A 56 -8.17 6.94 11.76
C ARG A 56 -7.26 7.64 10.77
N LEU A 57 -6.23 8.36 11.23
CA LEU A 57 -5.27 9.02 10.33
C LEU A 57 -4.62 8.00 9.37
N VAL A 58 -4.51 6.74 9.80
CA VAL A 58 -3.96 5.64 9.01
C VAL A 58 -4.69 5.43 7.68
N GLU A 59 -6.00 5.70 7.62
CA GLU A 59 -6.83 5.46 6.42
C GLU A 59 -6.45 6.37 5.24
N TYR A 60 -5.75 7.48 5.49
CA TYR A 60 -5.25 8.38 4.45
C TYR A 60 -3.93 7.94 3.82
N PHE A 61 -3.30 6.87 4.32
CA PHE A 61 -2.01 6.39 3.82
C PHE A 61 -2.19 5.23 2.84
N PRO A 62 -1.22 4.92 1.97
CA PRO A 62 -1.41 3.90 0.95
C PRO A 62 -1.68 2.50 1.52
N LEU A 63 -2.59 1.75 0.91
CA LEU A 63 -2.75 0.31 1.15
C LEU A 63 -1.68 -0.48 0.40
N LEU A 64 -1.23 -1.58 0.99
CA LEU A 64 -0.48 -2.57 0.21
C LEU A 64 -1.46 -3.25 -0.75
N GLY A 65 -1.18 -3.14 -2.05
CA GLY A 65 -1.96 -3.85 -3.07
C GLY A 65 -1.90 -5.37 -2.90
N PRO A 66 -2.84 -6.12 -3.48
CA PRO A 66 -2.88 -7.57 -3.37
C PRO A 66 -1.68 -8.23 -4.06
N ASN A 67 -1.33 -9.44 -3.61
CA ASN A 67 -0.45 -10.32 -4.37
C ASN A 67 -1.17 -10.83 -5.64
N ARG A 68 -0.41 -11.42 -6.56
CA ARG A 68 -0.92 -11.91 -7.84
C ARG A 68 -2.03 -12.95 -7.66
N ASP A 69 -1.87 -13.88 -6.75
CA ASP A 69 -2.84 -14.96 -6.53
C ASP A 69 -4.20 -14.41 -6.05
N HIS A 70 -4.18 -13.50 -5.08
CA HIS A 70 -5.38 -12.82 -4.60
C HIS A 70 -6.01 -11.93 -5.69
N ALA A 71 -5.20 -11.26 -6.51
CA ALA A 71 -5.70 -10.44 -7.62
C ALA A 71 -6.41 -11.30 -8.68
N ILE A 72 -5.85 -12.47 -9.02
CA ILE A 72 -6.47 -13.45 -9.92
C ILE A 72 -7.78 -13.97 -9.33
N GLU A 73 -7.77 -14.33 -8.04
CA GLU A 73 -8.94 -14.83 -7.33
C GLU A 73 -10.08 -13.80 -7.33
N HIS A 74 -9.76 -12.56 -7.01
CA HIS A 74 -10.71 -11.46 -7.04
C HIS A 74 -11.30 -11.23 -8.44
N ASN A 75 -10.46 -11.26 -9.48
CA ASN A 75 -10.91 -11.12 -10.86
C ASN A 75 -11.82 -12.27 -11.28
N ARG A 76 -11.51 -13.51 -10.86
CA ARG A 76 -12.36 -14.69 -11.06
C ARG A 76 -13.72 -14.50 -10.39
N PHE A 77 -13.74 -14.08 -9.13
CA PHE A 77 -14.96 -13.79 -8.41
C PHE A 77 -15.84 -12.76 -9.13
N ILE A 78 -15.27 -11.65 -9.61
CA ILE A 78 -16.03 -10.63 -10.34
C ILE A 78 -16.63 -11.21 -11.64
N LYS A 79 -15.85 -11.98 -12.41
CA LYS A 79 -16.35 -12.66 -13.61
C LYS A 79 -17.57 -13.52 -13.30
N GLU A 80 -17.51 -14.32 -12.24
CA GLU A 80 -18.63 -15.15 -11.81
C GLU A 80 -19.86 -14.32 -11.43
N GLN A 81 -19.68 -13.25 -10.66
CA GLN A 81 -20.81 -12.39 -10.26
C GLN A 81 -21.46 -11.68 -11.46
N LEU A 82 -20.65 -11.25 -12.44
CA LEU A 82 -21.17 -10.68 -13.69
C LEU A 82 -21.98 -11.70 -14.48
N THR A 83 -21.51 -12.96 -14.60
CA THR A 83 -22.28 -14.01 -15.29
C THR A 83 -23.59 -14.35 -14.60
N LYS A 84 -23.64 -14.27 -13.26
CA LYS A 84 -24.86 -14.45 -12.46
C LYS A 84 -25.82 -13.26 -12.56
N GLY A 85 -25.41 -12.15 -13.17
CA GLY A 85 -26.22 -10.95 -13.29
C GLY A 85 -26.36 -10.15 -11.98
N ALA A 86 -25.47 -10.35 -11.02
CA ALA A 86 -25.55 -9.74 -9.68
C ALA A 86 -25.59 -8.20 -9.71
N TYR A 87 -25.04 -7.59 -10.76
CA TYR A 87 -24.94 -6.13 -10.91
C TYR A 87 -25.80 -5.57 -12.05
N LYS A 88 -26.67 -6.36 -12.67
CA LYS A 88 -27.41 -5.96 -13.88
C LYS A 88 -28.22 -4.69 -13.65
N GLY A 89 -27.96 -3.65 -14.45
CA GLY A 89 -28.67 -2.36 -14.36
C GLY A 89 -28.13 -1.41 -13.29
N HIS A 90 -27.09 -1.81 -12.55
CA HIS A 90 -26.35 -0.91 -11.67
C HIS A 90 -25.21 -0.23 -12.42
N LYS A 91 -24.93 1.04 -12.10
CA LYS A 91 -23.80 1.79 -12.69
C LYS A 91 -22.46 1.08 -12.51
N VAL A 92 -22.31 0.29 -11.45
CA VAL A 92 -21.08 -0.46 -11.13
C VAL A 92 -20.82 -1.64 -12.08
N GLU A 93 -21.83 -2.10 -12.82
CA GLU A 93 -21.68 -3.19 -13.80
C GLU A 93 -20.61 -2.86 -14.84
N GLN A 94 -20.68 -1.64 -15.40
CA GLN A 94 -19.72 -1.19 -16.41
C GLN A 94 -18.31 -1.05 -15.83
N LEU A 95 -18.19 -0.61 -14.57
CA LEU A 95 -16.91 -0.54 -13.87
C LEU A 95 -16.28 -1.93 -13.73
N PHE A 96 -17.05 -2.93 -13.31
CA PHE A 96 -16.56 -4.30 -13.16
C PHE A 96 -16.23 -4.95 -14.51
N ILE A 97 -16.99 -4.69 -15.56
CA ILE A 97 -16.67 -5.16 -16.93
C ILE A 97 -15.32 -4.59 -17.39
N LEU A 98 -15.10 -3.28 -17.20
CA LEU A 98 -13.83 -2.64 -17.53
C LEU A 98 -12.68 -3.17 -16.68
N GLN A 99 -12.89 -3.34 -15.37
CA GLN A 99 -11.91 -3.92 -14.46
C GLN A 99 -11.51 -5.34 -14.90
N VAL A 100 -12.48 -6.17 -15.28
CA VAL A 100 -12.22 -7.52 -15.79
C VAL A 100 -11.47 -7.49 -17.11
N LYS A 101 -11.86 -6.61 -18.04
CA LYS A 101 -11.24 -6.48 -19.36
C LYS A 101 -9.79 -6.00 -19.30
N ASN A 102 -9.49 -5.06 -18.40
CA ASN A 102 -8.17 -4.44 -18.26
C ASN A 102 -7.27 -5.17 -17.27
N PHE A 103 -7.72 -6.28 -16.69
CA PHE A 103 -6.95 -7.03 -15.71
C PHE A 103 -5.77 -7.75 -16.36
N ASP A 104 -4.56 -7.44 -15.87
CA ASP A 104 -3.32 -8.13 -16.23
C ASP A 104 -2.63 -8.65 -14.95
N PRO A 105 -2.49 -9.98 -14.77
CA PRO A 105 -1.79 -10.58 -13.63
C PRO A 105 -0.34 -10.11 -13.45
N ASN A 106 0.34 -9.72 -14.53
CA ASN A 106 1.74 -9.32 -14.49
C ASN A 106 1.96 -7.96 -13.81
N ASN A 107 0.89 -7.16 -13.68
CA ASN A 107 0.89 -5.92 -12.93
C ASN A 107 0.90 -6.11 -11.41
N TYR A 108 0.86 -7.36 -10.93
CA TYR A 108 0.86 -7.72 -9.52
C TYR A 108 2.09 -8.54 -9.14
N PRO A 109 2.67 -8.30 -7.95
CA PRO A 109 3.81 -9.06 -7.45
C PRO A 109 3.37 -10.48 -7.07
N GLU A 110 4.23 -11.47 -7.26
CA GLU A 110 3.95 -12.86 -6.82
C GLU A 110 3.77 -12.93 -5.31
N LYS A 111 4.65 -12.27 -4.59
CA LYS A 111 4.61 -12.17 -3.13
C LYS A 111 4.93 -10.75 -2.72
N ILE A 112 4.23 -10.30 -1.69
CA ILE A 112 4.56 -9.04 -1.04
C ILE A 112 5.76 -9.33 -0.12
N PRO A 113 6.87 -8.58 -0.25
CA PRO A 113 8.03 -8.75 0.63
C PRO A 113 7.67 -8.55 2.10
N GLU A 114 8.19 -9.40 2.97
CA GLU A 114 7.96 -9.34 4.43
C GLU A 114 8.33 -7.97 5.01
N GLU A 115 9.37 -7.34 4.46
CA GLU A 115 9.81 -6.01 4.86
C GLU A 115 8.74 -4.93 4.67
N LEU A 116 7.85 -5.06 3.68
CA LEU A 116 6.71 -4.16 3.47
C LEU A 116 5.54 -4.55 4.38
N LEU A 117 5.25 -5.84 4.53
CA LEU A 117 4.21 -6.33 5.44
C LEU A 117 4.45 -5.88 6.88
N ASN A 118 5.71 -5.85 7.33
CA ASN A 118 6.08 -5.35 8.64
C ASN A 118 5.77 -3.85 8.83
N LYS A 119 5.70 -3.09 7.73
CA LYS A 119 5.38 -1.65 7.72
C LYS A 119 3.87 -1.36 7.64
N GLU A 120 3.05 -2.37 7.37
CA GLU A 120 1.59 -2.29 7.34
C GLU A 120 0.98 -2.13 8.75
N CYS A 121 -0.08 -1.34 8.89
CA CYS A 121 -0.79 -1.20 10.15
C CYS A 121 -1.61 -2.45 10.45
N ARG A 122 -1.38 -3.07 11.62
CA ARG A 122 -2.10 -4.30 12.04
C ARG A 122 -3.60 -4.09 12.26
N TYR A 123 -4.05 -2.86 12.47
CA TYR A 123 -5.45 -2.54 12.77
C TYR A 123 -6.25 -2.17 11.53
N PHE A 124 -5.63 -1.47 10.57
CA PHE A 124 -6.32 -0.88 9.42
C PHE A 124 -5.79 -1.37 8.06
N GLY A 125 -4.66 -2.08 8.01
CA GLY A 125 -4.08 -2.61 6.78
C GLY A 125 -3.37 -1.60 5.86
N HIS A 126 -3.38 -0.31 6.19
CA HIS A 126 -2.66 0.72 5.41
C HIS A 126 -1.20 0.81 5.88
N LEU A 127 -0.30 1.30 5.04
CA LEU A 127 1.09 1.56 5.43
C LEU A 127 1.14 2.55 6.61
N CYS A 128 1.94 2.23 7.62
CA CYS A 128 1.90 2.96 8.87
C CYS A 128 2.36 4.43 8.68
N PRO A 129 1.60 5.42 9.21
CA PRO A 129 1.93 6.84 9.07
C PRO A 129 3.33 7.20 9.55
N VAL A 130 3.87 6.47 10.54
CA VAL A 130 5.21 6.69 11.08
C VAL A 130 6.26 6.78 9.96
N PHE A 131 6.15 5.94 8.93
CA PHE A 131 7.10 5.91 7.82
C PHE A 131 6.96 7.07 6.84
N PHE A 132 5.94 7.92 7.00
CA PHE A 132 5.70 9.07 6.13
C PHE A 132 5.81 10.41 6.88
N VAL A 133 5.21 10.50 8.08
CA VAL A 133 5.03 11.80 8.77
C VAL A 133 5.93 12.04 9.97
N SER A 134 6.52 11.01 10.57
CA SER A 134 7.41 11.21 11.74
C SER A 134 8.63 12.07 11.38
N GLU A 135 9.24 12.72 12.35
CA GLU A 135 10.58 13.25 12.13
C GLU A 135 11.59 12.09 12.07
N MET A 136 12.73 12.27 11.37
CA MET A 136 13.78 11.23 11.27
C MET A 136 14.48 10.96 12.60
N VAL A 137 14.30 11.86 13.58
CA VAL A 137 14.75 11.69 14.95
C VAL A 137 13.53 11.39 15.79
N THR A 138 13.38 10.14 16.20
CA THR A 138 12.55 9.82 17.35
C THR A 138 13.51 9.72 18.53
N GLU A 139 13.23 10.40 19.64
CA GLU A 139 13.97 10.19 20.88
C GLU A 139 13.82 8.71 21.25
N SER A 140 14.78 7.89 20.85
CA SER A 140 14.87 6.51 21.31
C SER A 140 15.29 6.54 22.78
N LEU A 141 14.75 5.60 23.56
CA LEU A 141 14.99 5.47 25.00
C LEU A 141 16.48 5.27 25.38
N ASP A 142 17.38 5.15 24.39
CA ASP A 142 18.84 5.02 24.56
C ASP A 142 19.59 6.37 24.59
N VAL A 143 18.90 7.51 24.54
CA VAL A 143 19.52 8.82 24.83
C VAL A 143 19.23 9.24 26.29
N THR A 144 19.43 8.33 27.24
CA THR A 144 19.74 8.75 28.60
C THR A 144 21.22 9.15 28.66
N ARG A 145 21.42 10.43 28.99
CA ARG A 145 22.68 11.14 29.24
C ARG A 145 23.75 10.34 29.98
#